data_AF-A0A6V7LHA4-F1
#
_entry.id   AF-A0A6V7LHA4-F1
#
_cell.length_a   1.000
_cell.length_b   1.000
_cell.length_c   1.000
_cell.angle_alpha   90.00
_cell.angle_beta   90.00
_cell.angle_gamma   90.00
#
_symmetry.space_group_name_H-M   'P 1'
#
loop_
_entity.id
_entity.type
_entity.pdbx_description
1 polymer ?
#
loop_
_entity_poly.entity_id
_entity_poly.type
_entity_poly.pdbx_seq_one_letter_code
_entity_poly.pdbx_strand_id
1 'polypeptide(L)'
;YEVSLIRLLDKMTNGTRIELNETGTSLLFSPGLLIGGELEHECSLQRGIGYFLEAVMALAPFCKKPVDIKLKGVTNNTLDPSVDRIKSAALPALERFVLGEPDVELNIRKRGAAPLGGGEVQFKCPVVNTVRTVQFQNCGKVKRIRGVACSMRVSPAIANRMVEAAKGVLLNFLPDIYIHTDHCRGGAGGKSPGFGITLIAETTTGVFLSGEACSPLMSTGSLPAVPEDIGTEAAHKLLDEIYRNGCVDSPFQSMIALFMALGKRDVSKFTVGPLTNSMIQFLRDIRDFFGMMFKIEQAKDEDDEDAVREQVLLTAVGIGYSNLSKKHF
;
A
#
# COMPACT_ATOMS: atom_id res chain seq x y z
N TYR A 1 14.16 -11.95 4.72
CA TYR A 1 13.35 -10.74 4.99
C TYR A 1 12.28 -10.96 6.08
N GLU A 2 11.63 -12.13 6.17
CA GLU A 2 10.60 -12.42 7.19
C GLU A 2 11.12 -12.28 8.63
N VAL A 3 12.32 -12.78 8.94
CA VAL A 3 12.95 -12.58 10.25
C VAL A 3 13.11 -11.09 10.60
N SER A 4 13.36 -10.23 9.60
CA SER A 4 13.41 -8.78 9.81
C SER A 4 12.02 -8.20 10.09
N LEU A 5 10.96 -8.73 9.48
CA LEU A 5 9.58 -8.34 9.78
C LEU A 5 9.18 -8.77 11.19
N ILE A 6 9.51 -9.99 11.59
CA ILE A 6 9.25 -10.49 12.94
C ILE A 6 9.94 -9.61 14.00
N ARG A 7 11.19 -9.21 13.78
CA ARG A 7 11.90 -8.26 14.65
C ARG A 7 11.25 -6.88 14.69
N LEU A 8 10.65 -6.43 13.59
CA LEU A 8 9.89 -5.19 13.57
C LEU A 8 8.62 -5.29 14.43
N LEU A 9 7.88 -6.40 14.31
CA LEU A 9 6.69 -6.66 15.12
C LEU A 9 7.05 -6.75 16.62
N ASP A 10 8.17 -7.39 16.95
CA ASP A 10 8.68 -7.46 18.32
C ASP A 10 8.96 -6.05 18.89
N LYS A 11 9.60 -5.17 18.13
CA LYS A 11 9.83 -3.76 18.54
C LYS A 11 8.54 -2.96 18.75
N MET A 12 7.48 -3.26 18.00
CA MET A 12 6.18 -2.58 18.11
C MET A 12 5.32 -3.08 19.28
N THR A 13 5.68 -4.23 19.84
CA THR A 13 4.90 -4.94 20.85
C THR A 13 5.65 -5.03 22.17
N ASN A 14 4.95 -5.41 23.23
CA ASN A 14 5.56 -5.73 24.52
C ASN A 14 4.98 -7.04 25.04
N GLY A 15 5.85 -7.95 25.48
CA GLY A 15 5.47 -9.28 25.97
C GLY A 15 5.23 -10.32 24.86
N THR A 16 5.55 -10.00 23.60
CA THR A 16 5.53 -10.98 22.51
C THR A 16 6.63 -12.03 22.73
N ARG A 17 6.30 -13.31 22.52
CA ARG A 17 7.28 -14.40 22.55
C ARG A 17 7.38 -15.04 21.17
N ILE A 18 8.60 -15.17 20.69
CA ILE A 18 8.93 -15.61 19.34
C ILE A 18 9.96 -16.71 19.48
N GLU A 19 9.60 -17.93 19.09
CA GLU A 19 10.49 -19.08 19.13
C GLU A 19 10.59 -19.67 17.73
N LEU A 20 11.80 -19.70 17.19
CA LEU A 20 12.13 -20.33 15.91
C LEU A 20 12.70 -21.72 16.19
N ASN A 21 12.26 -22.72 15.43
CA ASN A 21 12.90 -24.04 15.49
C ASN A 21 14.32 -24.00 14.90
N GLU A 22 15.13 -25.00 15.22
CA GLU A 22 16.54 -25.08 14.77
C GLU A 22 16.70 -25.01 13.25
N THR A 23 15.74 -25.56 12.51
CA THR A 23 15.75 -25.58 11.04
C THR A 23 15.21 -24.30 10.39
N GLY A 24 14.61 -23.39 11.17
CA GLY A 24 14.00 -22.16 10.67
C GLY A 24 12.74 -22.37 9.80
N THR A 25 12.12 -23.55 9.84
CA THR A 25 10.92 -23.90 9.05
C THR A 25 9.62 -23.76 9.83
N SER A 26 9.68 -23.62 11.15
CA SER A 26 8.52 -23.46 12.02
C SER A 26 8.75 -22.34 13.01
N LEU A 27 7.71 -21.54 13.25
CA LEU A 27 7.71 -20.41 14.17
C LEU A 27 6.54 -20.55 15.14
N LEU A 28 6.82 -20.43 16.44
CA LEU A 28 5.81 -20.16 17.46
C LEU A 28 5.77 -18.66 17.74
N PHE A 29 4.60 -18.05 17.55
CA PHE A 29 4.38 -16.62 17.79
C PHE A 29 3.26 -16.44 18.82
N SER A 30 3.62 -16.01 20.02
CA SER A 30 2.66 -15.63 21.06
C SER A 30 2.57 -14.09 21.12
N PRO A 31 1.50 -13.47 20.62
CA PRO A 31 1.40 -12.01 20.52
C PRO A 31 1.33 -11.33 21.90
N GLY A 32 2.08 -10.25 22.04
CA GLY A 32 1.99 -9.33 23.17
C GLY A 32 1.06 -8.14 22.91
N LEU A 33 1.20 -7.10 23.74
CA LEU A 33 0.42 -5.85 23.62
C LEU A 33 1.05 -4.91 22.59
N LEU A 34 0.24 -4.29 21.74
CA LEU A 34 0.70 -3.26 20.78
C LEU A 34 0.99 -1.95 21.52
N ILE A 35 2.25 -1.52 21.54
CA ILE A 35 2.68 -0.32 22.25
C ILE A 35 2.82 0.88 21.30
N GLY A 36 3.46 0.69 20.15
CA GLY A 36 3.80 1.80 19.23
C GLY A 36 4.85 2.74 19.80
N GLY A 37 4.76 4.03 19.46
CA GLY A 37 5.75 5.06 19.85
C GLY A 37 6.77 5.36 18.75
N GLU A 38 7.89 6.00 19.15
CA GLU A 38 9.00 6.30 18.26
C GLU A 38 9.85 5.06 18.00
N LEU A 39 9.98 4.67 16.73
CA LEU A 39 10.63 3.44 16.33
C LEU A 39 11.57 3.67 15.15
N GLU A 40 12.63 2.87 15.09
CA GLU A 40 13.55 2.84 13.95
C GLU A 40 13.84 1.39 13.56
N HIS A 41 13.75 1.11 12.26
CA HIS A 41 13.99 -0.22 11.73
C HIS A 41 14.71 -0.18 10.39
N GLU A 42 15.74 -1.01 10.29
CA GLU A 42 16.46 -1.27 9.06
C GLU A 42 15.87 -2.52 8.38
N CYS A 43 15.17 -2.27 7.28
CA CYS A 43 14.51 -3.29 6.47
C CYS A 43 15.55 -4.13 5.73
N SER A 44 15.26 -5.42 5.58
CA SER A 44 16.07 -6.30 4.74
C SER A 44 16.02 -5.83 3.27
N LEU A 45 17.18 -5.76 2.61
CA LEU A 45 17.30 -5.37 1.20
C LEU A 45 16.64 -6.34 0.21
N GLN A 46 16.25 -7.53 0.66
CA GLN A 46 15.55 -8.53 -0.16
C GLN A 46 14.10 -8.13 -0.50
N ARG A 47 13.48 -7.24 0.28
CA ARG A 47 12.13 -6.72 0.05
C ARG A 47 12.14 -5.19 0.17
N GLY A 48 11.18 -4.55 -0.49
CA GLY A 48 10.95 -3.12 -0.39
C GLY A 48 10.41 -2.73 0.98
N ILE A 49 10.59 -1.46 1.35
CA ILE A 49 9.99 -0.86 2.55
C ILE A 49 8.47 -1.05 2.55
N GLY A 50 7.83 -1.06 1.37
CA GLY A 50 6.39 -1.26 1.25
C GLY A 50 5.87 -2.54 1.90
N TYR A 51 6.63 -3.64 1.80
CA TYR A 51 6.30 -4.91 2.47
C TYR A 51 6.20 -4.77 4.00
N PHE A 52 7.12 -4.03 4.61
CA PHE A 52 7.12 -3.78 6.05
C PHE A 52 6.05 -2.77 6.43
N LEU A 53 5.85 -1.75 5.59
CA LEU A 53 4.93 -0.66 5.85
C LEU A 53 3.47 -1.13 5.81
N GLU A 54 3.11 -2.07 4.93
CA GLU A 54 1.77 -2.68 4.92
C GLU A 54 1.42 -3.33 6.27
N ALA A 55 2.35 -4.13 6.82
CA ALA A 55 2.17 -4.75 8.14
C ALA A 55 2.09 -3.71 9.27
N VAL A 56 2.87 -2.63 9.19
CA VAL A 56 2.82 -1.54 10.16
C VAL A 56 1.48 -0.80 10.06
N MET A 57 1.00 -0.48 8.86
CA MET A 57 -0.27 0.23 8.62
C MET A 57 -1.46 -0.56 9.15
N ALA A 58 -1.43 -1.90 9.04
CA ALA A 58 -2.45 -2.79 9.58
C ALA A 58 -2.58 -2.74 11.12
N LEU A 59 -1.47 -2.50 11.84
CA LEU A 59 -1.40 -2.58 13.30
C LEU A 59 -1.35 -1.21 14.00
N ALA A 60 -0.74 -0.22 13.36
CA ALA A 60 -0.45 1.08 13.96
C ALA A 60 -1.66 1.81 14.59
N PRO A 61 -2.87 1.78 13.99
CA PRO A 61 -4.04 2.43 14.58
C PRO A 61 -4.43 1.86 15.96
N PHE A 62 -4.05 0.62 16.24
CA PHE A 62 -4.42 -0.12 17.47
C PHE A 62 -3.30 -0.14 18.53
N CYS A 63 -2.23 0.63 18.34
CA CYS A 63 -1.18 0.77 19.34
C CYS A 63 -1.64 1.56 20.58
N LYS A 64 -0.88 1.50 21.67
CA LYS A 64 -1.10 2.32 22.88
C LYS A 64 -0.71 3.78 22.69
N LYS A 65 0.41 4.03 22.01
CA LYS A 65 0.96 5.35 21.68
C LYS A 65 0.94 5.55 20.16
N PRO A 66 0.77 6.79 19.66
CA PRO A 66 0.93 7.09 18.24
C PRO A 66 2.25 6.52 17.72
N VAL A 67 2.20 5.93 16.53
CA VAL A 67 3.38 5.35 15.89
C VAL A 67 4.08 6.47 15.13
N ASP A 68 5.37 6.66 15.39
CA ASP A 68 6.29 7.44 14.54
C ASP A 68 7.47 6.52 14.22
N ILE A 69 7.44 5.90 13.03
CA ILE A 69 8.42 4.91 12.64
C ILE A 69 9.26 5.37 11.45
N LYS A 70 10.58 5.27 11.61
CA LYS A 70 11.56 5.46 10.54
C LYS A 70 11.96 4.09 9.99
N LEU A 71 11.66 3.87 8.71
CA LEU A 71 12.04 2.66 7.98
C LEU A 71 13.14 3.01 6.98
N LYS A 72 14.24 2.25 7.03
CA LYS A 72 15.39 2.40 6.12
C LYS A 72 15.55 1.16 5.26
N GLY A 73 15.75 1.30 3.95
CA GLY A 73 15.83 0.16 3.04
C GLY A 73 15.65 0.52 1.57
N VAL A 74 15.04 -0.40 0.82
CA VAL A 74 14.73 -0.23 -0.61
C VAL A 74 13.35 0.44 -0.76
N THR A 75 13.26 1.57 -1.45
CA THR A 75 11.98 2.29 -1.68
C THR A 75 11.27 1.86 -2.97
N ASN A 76 12.05 1.37 -3.95
CA ASN A 76 11.56 1.03 -5.28
C ASN A 76 12.20 -0.30 -5.72
N ASN A 77 11.37 -1.28 -6.05
CA ASN A 77 11.73 -2.53 -6.68
C ASN A 77 10.57 -2.97 -7.61
N THR A 78 10.69 -4.15 -8.23
CA THR A 78 9.66 -4.68 -9.14
C THR A 78 8.66 -5.63 -8.47
N LEU A 79 8.79 -5.88 -7.16
CA LEU A 79 8.05 -6.93 -6.44
C LEU A 79 7.01 -6.35 -5.47
N ASP A 80 7.37 -5.28 -4.76
CA ASP A 80 6.61 -4.69 -3.67
C ASP A 80 6.02 -3.34 -4.09
N PRO A 81 4.86 -2.94 -3.54
CA PRO A 81 4.33 -1.60 -3.74
C PRO A 81 5.38 -0.54 -3.38
N SER A 82 5.58 0.44 -4.27
CA SER A 82 6.50 1.53 -3.97
C SER A 82 5.98 2.43 -2.85
N VAL A 83 6.89 3.18 -2.24
CA VAL A 83 6.54 4.17 -1.22
C VAL A 83 5.60 5.27 -1.74
N ASP A 84 5.68 5.62 -3.04
CA ASP A 84 4.79 6.60 -3.67
C ASP A 84 3.39 6.02 -3.86
N ARG A 85 3.29 4.74 -4.23
CA ARG A 85 2.02 4.02 -4.35
C ARG A 85 1.31 3.90 -3.02
N ILE A 86 2.04 3.53 -1.96
CA ILE A 86 1.49 3.48 -0.60
C ILE A 86 1.03 4.87 -0.15
N LYS A 87 1.86 5.90 -0.37
CA LYS A 87 1.51 7.29 -0.01
C LYS A 87 0.22 7.75 -0.68
N SER A 88 0.03 7.40 -1.95
CA SER A 88 -1.02 7.99 -2.78
C SER A 88 -2.30 7.17 -2.83
N ALA A 89 -2.23 5.85 -2.67
CA ALA A 89 -3.37 4.94 -2.75
C ALA A 89 -3.71 4.27 -1.42
N ALA A 90 -2.71 3.76 -0.68
CA ALA A 90 -2.97 3.07 0.59
C ALA A 90 -3.33 4.03 1.72
N LEU A 91 -2.65 5.18 1.84
CA LEU A 91 -2.96 6.15 2.91
C LEU A 91 -4.39 6.69 2.84
N PRO A 92 -4.89 7.20 1.69
CA PRO A 92 -6.27 7.68 1.64
C PRO A 92 -7.29 6.56 1.90
N ALA A 93 -6.94 5.32 1.58
CA ALA A 93 -7.79 4.16 1.90
C ALA A 93 -7.81 3.87 3.42
N LEU A 94 -6.67 4.01 4.11
CA LEU A 94 -6.55 3.87 5.56
C LEU A 94 -7.29 4.99 6.32
N GLU A 95 -7.17 6.25 5.86
CA GLU A 95 -7.82 7.42 6.46
C GLU A 95 -9.36 7.33 6.48
N ARG A 96 -9.96 6.53 5.59
CA ARG A 96 -11.41 6.27 5.62
C ARG A 96 -11.86 5.52 6.88
N PHE A 97 -10.97 4.70 7.45
CA PHE A 97 -11.23 3.90 8.65
C PHE A 97 -10.67 4.55 9.92
N VAL A 98 -9.55 5.26 9.79
CA VAL A 98 -8.80 5.85 10.91
C VAL A 98 -9.06 7.35 10.96
N LEU A 99 -9.89 7.78 11.90
CA LEU A 99 -10.10 9.19 12.22
C LEU A 99 -9.35 9.52 13.51
N GLY A 100 -8.31 10.33 13.43
CA GLY A 100 -7.54 10.76 14.59
C GLY A 100 -6.69 11.99 14.30
N GLU A 101 -6.30 12.70 15.35
CA GLU A 101 -5.34 13.80 15.28
C GLU A 101 -4.00 13.35 15.90
N PRO A 102 -2.85 13.59 15.25
CA PRO A 102 -2.69 14.11 13.88
C PRO A 102 -3.11 13.10 12.81
N ASP A 103 -3.30 13.55 11.57
CA ASP A 103 -3.59 12.69 10.42
C ASP A 103 -2.48 11.66 10.18
N VAL A 104 -2.81 10.61 9.42
CA VAL A 104 -1.82 9.63 8.99
C VAL A 104 -0.86 10.28 7.98
N GLU A 105 0.44 10.18 8.20
CA GLU A 105 1.44 10.81 7.33
C GLU A 105 2.50 9.81 6.86
N LEU A 106 2.88 9.89 5.58
CA LEU A 106 4.06 9.22 5.03
C LEU A 106 4.99 10.23 4.34
N ASN A 107 6.17 10.41 4.94
CA ASN A 107 7.20 11.31 4.47
C ASN A 107 8.39 10.51 3.91
N ILE A 108 8.63 10.66 2.61
CA ILE A 108 9.78 10.06 1.93
C ILE A 108 10.96 11.03 2.10
N ARG A 109 11.94 10.67 2.93
CA ARG A 109 13.11 11.52 3.23
C ARG A 109 14.26 11.27 2.26
N LYS A 110 14.49 9.99 1.92
CA LYS A 110 15.50 9.55 0.96
C LYS A 110 14.93 8.44 0.11
N ARG A 111 15.29 8.42 -1.16
CA ARG A 111 14.96 7.33 -2.07
C ARG A 111 16.13 6.34 -2.14
N GLY A 112 15.84 5.07 -2.43
CA GLY A 112 16.88 4.06 -2.60
C GLY A 112 16.37 2.87 -3.39
N ALA A 113 16.85 2.73 -4.62
CA ALA A 113 16.53 1.58 -5.47
C ALA A 113 17.21 0.30 -4.99
N ALA A 114 16.64 -0.85 -5.35
CA ALA A 114 17.35 -2.12 -5.27
C ALA A 114 18.63 -2.09 -6.15
N PRO A 115 19.71 -2.80 -5.81
CA PRO A 115 19.83 -3.76 -4.70
C PRO A 115 20.33 -3.17 -3.36
N LEU A 116 21.08 -2.06 -3.36
CA LEU A 116 21.74 -1.58 -2.14
C LEU A 116 20.84 -0.69 -1.27
N GLY A 117 19.68 -0.27 -1.79
CA GLY A 117 18.71 0.55 -1.07
C GLY A 117 19.29 1.88 -0.61
N GLY A 118 19.16 2.17 0.68
CA GLY A 118 19.59 3.43 1.29
C GLY A 118 18.52 4.52 1.28
N GLY A 119 17.27 4.16 0.99
CA GLY A 119 16.12 5.02 1.19
C GLY A 119 15.69 5.07 2.66
N GLU A 120 14.92 6.09 2.99
CA GLU A 120 14.45 6.39 4.34
C GLU A 120 13.06 7.00 4.24
N VAL A 121 12.08 6.40 4.91
CA VAL A 121 10.73 6.95 5.06
C VAL A 121 10.38 7.10 6.53
N GLN A 122 9.53 8.07 6.84
CA GLN A 122 8.94 8.25 8.15
C GLN A 122 7.43 8.13 8.02
N PHE A 123 6.85 7.15 8.72
CA PHE A 123 5.42 6.93 8.80
C PHE A 123 4.92 7.34 10.18
N LYS A 124 3.87 8.16 10.22
CA LYS A 124 3.19 8.56 11.44
C LYS A 124 1.73 8.14 11.37
N CYS A 125 1.24 7.57 12.46
CA CYS A 125 -0.16 7.15 12.56
C CYS A 125 -0.71 7.44 13.96
N PRO A 126 -1.89 8.09 14.07
CA PRO A 126 -2.57 8.27 15.33
C PRO A 126 -3.12 6.95 15.87
N VAL A 127 -3.49 6.96 17.15
CA VAL A 127 -4.16 5.84 17.82
C VAL A 127 -5.66 6.05 17.86
N VAL A 128 -6.41 5.06 17.40
CA VAL A 128 -7.86 5.03 17.47
C VAL A 128 -8.33 4.02 18.52
N ASN A 129 -9.50 4.28 19.10
CA ASN A 129 -10.13 3.29 19.98
C ASN A 129 -10.84 2.21 19.15
N THR A 130 -11.60 2.65 18.15
CA THR A 130 -12.37 1.80 17.24
C THR A 130 -12.25 2.41 15.86
N VAL A 131 -12.09 1.58 14.83
CA VAL A 131 -12.15 2.07 13.45
C VAL A 131 -13.59 2.34 13.02
N ARG A 132 -13.74 3.23 12.03
CA ARG A 132 -15.05 3.60 11.49
C ARG A 132 -15.61 2.49 10.61
N THR A 133 -16.91 2.21 10.74
CA THR A 133 -17.67 1.42 9.78
C THR A 133 -17.84 2.21 8.48
N VAL A 134 -17.39 1.64 7.36
CA VAL A 134 -17.40 2.32 6.06
C VAL A 134 -18.43 1.64 5.14
N GLN A 135 -19.24 2.47 4.47
CA GLN A 135 -20.10 2.05 3.37
C GLN A 135 -19.64 2.80 2.11
N PHE A 136 -18.94 2.09 1.23
CA PHE A 136 -18.29 2.70 0.09
C PHE A 136 -18.33 1.77 -1.12
N GLN A 137 -19.33 2.01 -1.98
CA GLN A 137 -19.69 1.10 -3.07
C GLN A 137 -19.43 1.71 -4.46
N ASN A 138 -19.33 3.04 -4.55
CA ASN A 138 -19.19 3.73 -5.82
C ASN A 138 -17.82 4.41 -5.95
N CYS A 139 -17.02 3.94 -6.91
CA CYS A 139 -15.71 4.49 -7.24
C CYS A 139 -15.80 5.84 -7.99
N GLY A 140 -16.96 6.15 -8.59
CA GLY A 140 -17.17 7.36 -9.37
C GLY A 140 -16.41 7.38 -10.69
N LYS A 141 -16.27 8.56 -11.29
CA LYS A 141 -15.52 8.75 -12.56
C LYS A 141 -14.11 9.24 -12.26
N VAL A 142 -13.15 8.84 -13.09
CA VAL A 142 -11.79 9.41 -13.03
C VAL A 142 -11.86 10.88 -13.43
N LYS A 143 -11.45 11.78 -12.52
CA LYS A 143 -11.47 13.23 -12.78
C LYS A 143 -10.13 13.74 -13.29
N ARG A 144 -9.02 13.16 -12.84
CA ARG A 144 -7.66 13.58 -13.21
C ARG A 144 -6.63 12.51 -12.91
N ILE A 145 -5.47 12.61 -13.57
CA ILE A 145 -4.33 11.74 -13.31
C ILE A 145 -3.19 12.57 -12.72
N ARG A 146 -2.61 12.07 -11.63
CA ARG A 146 -1.41 12.59 -11.00
C ARG A 146 -0.32 11.53 -11.05
N GLY A 147 0.92 11.90 -10.77
CA GLY A 147 1.98 10.92 -10.69
C GLY A 147 3.30 11.48 -10.22
N VAL A 148 4.22 10.59 -9.91
CA VAL A 148 5.60 10.91 -9.55
C VAL A 148 6.52 10.01 -10.38
N ALA A 149 7.39 10.63 -11.17
CA ALA A 149 8.47 9.97 -11.90
C ALA A 149 9.77 10.20 -11.12
N CYS A 150 10.28 9.15 -10.48
CA CYS A 150 11.49 9.23 -9.67
C CYS A 150 12.73 8.75 -10.43
N SER A 151 13.85 9.44 -10.21
CA SER A 151 15.16 9.05 -10.73
C SER A 151 16.22 9.16 -9.64
N MET A 152 16.93 8.06 -9.39
CA MET A 152 17.91 7.91 -8.32
C MET A 152 19.27 7.63 -8.95
N ARG A 153 20.24 8.52 -8.75
CA ARG A 153 21.63 8.38 -9.26
C ARG A 153 21.76 8.11 -10.77
N VAL A 154 20.78 8.56 -11.55
CA VAL A 154 20.79 8.51 -13.02
C VAL A 154 20.48 9.89 -13.59
N SER A 155 20.60 10.10 -14.91
CA SER A 155 20.31 11.41 -15.51
C SER A 155 18.85 11.85 -15.28
N PRO A 156 18.57 13.14 -14.94
CA PRO A 156 17.20 13.66 -14.87
C PRO A 156 16.39 13.46 -16.15
N ALA A 157 17.07 13.41 -17.31
CA ALA A 157 16.43 13.18 -18.61
C ALA A 157 15.62 11.86 -18.65
N ILE A 158 16.01 10.86 -17.85
CA ILE A 158 15.29 9.60 -17.75
C ILE A 158 13.88 9.80 -17.18
N ALA A 159 13.71 10.67 -16.17
CA ALA A 159 12.40 10.97 -15.62
C ALA A 159 11.49 11.65 -16.64
N ASN A 160 12.03 12.59 -17.43
CA ASN A 160 11.27 13.27 -18.48
C ASN A 160 10.81 12.30 -19.58
N ARG A 161 11.69 11.39 -20.02
CA ARG A 161 11.35 10.35 -21.00
C ARG A 161 10.22 9.44 -20.53
N MET A 162 10.24 9.02 -19.25
CA MET A 162 9.11 8.26 -18.66
C MET A 162 7.80 9.05 -18.68
N VAL A 163 7.86 10.34 -18.32
CA VAL A 163 6.68 11.22 -18.27
C VAL A 163 6.08 11.40 -19.66
N GLU A 164 6.92 11.63 -20.68
CA GLU A 164 6.48 11.78 -22.07
C GLU A 164 5.81 10.51 -22.58
N ALA A 165 6.42 9.34 -22.36
CA ALA A 165 5.86 8.06 -22.76
C ALA A 165 4.51 7.77 -22.06
N ALA A 166 4.45 7.96 -20.74
CA ALA A 166 3.21 7.78 -19.98
C ALA A 166 2.09 8.73 -20.47
N LYS A 167 2.42 10.01 -20.73
CA LYS A 167 1.47 10.98 -21.29
C LYS A 167 1.02 10.58 -22.70
N GLY A 168 1.90 10.03 -23.53
CA GLY A 168 1.57 9.58 -24.88
C GLY A 168 0.45 8.54 -24.91
N VAL A 169 0.36 7.69 -23.89
CA VAL A 169 -0.73 6.72 -23.72
C VAL A 169 -1.98 7.39 -23.13
N LEU A 170 -1.81 8.12 -22.02
CA LEU A 170 -2.93 8.58 -21.20
C LEU A 170 -3.69 9.79 -21.76
N LEU A 171 -3.03 10.65 -22.54
CA LEU A 171 -3.66 11.82 -23.16
C LEU A 171 -4.76 11.45 -24.18
N ASN A 172 -4.79 10.20 -24.64
CA ASN A 172 -5.88 9.68 -25.48
C ASN A 172 -7.21 9.58 -24.72
N PHE A 173 -7.18 9.56 -23.37
CA PHE A 173 -8.36 9.35 -22.53
C PHE A 173 -8.75 10.60 -21.74
N LEU A 174 -7.77 11.36 -21.21
CA LEU A 174 -8.05 12.49 -20.34
C LEU A 174 -6.95 13.58 -20.45
N PRO A 175 -7.31 14.87 -20.55
CA PRO A 175 -6.32 15.94 -20.69
C PRO A 175 -5.66 16.40 -19.37
N ASP A 176 -6.33 16.31 -18.22
CA ASP A 176 -5.78 16.75 -16.91
C ASP A 176 -4.80 15.71 -16.32
N ILE A 177 -3.58 15.72 -16.84
CA ILE A 177 -2.49 14.84 -16.43
C ILE A 177 -1.29 15.66 -15.96
N TYR A 178 -0.93 15.48 -14.69
CA TYR A 178 0.25 16.12 -14.10
C TYR A 178 1.14 15.10 -13.38
N ILE A 179 2.35 14.91 -13.90
CA ILE A 179 3.34 13.98 -13.34
C ILE A 179 4.54 14.80 -12.87
N HIS A 180 4.82 14.74 -11.57
CA HIS A 180 5.93 15.41 -10.94
C HIS A 180 7.23 14.62 -11.16
N THR A 181 8.30 15.28 -11.57
CA THR A 181 9.63 14.67 -11.69
C THR A 181 10.41 14.83 -10.40
N ASP A 182 10.73 13.74 -9.73
CA ASP A 182 11.54 13.72 -8.52
C ASP A 182 12.93 13.16 -8.82
N HIS A 183 13.92 14.07 -8.89
CA HIS A 183 15.30 13.71 -9.19
C HIS A 183 16.17 13.79 -7.94
N CYS A 184 16.70 12.65 -7.51
CA CYS A 184 17.51 12.52 -6.31
C CYS A 184 19.00 12.29 -6.63
N ARG A 185 19.87 13.21 -6.19
CA ARG A 185 21.34 13.12 -6.28
C ARG A 185 22.00 12.89 -4.92
N GLY A 186 23.25 12.40 -4.96
CA GLY A 186 24.09 12.25 -3.78
C GLY A 186 23.47 11.34 -2.72
N GLY A 187 23.52 11.77 -1.45
CA GLY A 187 22.97 10.99 -0.32
C GLY A 187 21.45 10.83 -0.32
N ALA A 188 20.71 11.69 -1.02
CA ALA A 188 19.23 11.62 -1.09
C ALA A 188 18.74 10.53 -2.06
N GLY A 189 19.57 10.15 -3.04
CA GLY A 189 19.27 9.10 -4.04
C GLY A 189 19.74 7.70 -3.64
N GLY A 190 20.01 7.47 -2.35
CA GLY A 190 20.33 6.14 -1.82
C GLY A 190 21.71 5.66 -2.28
N LYS A 191 21.86 4.34 -2.48
CA LYS A 191 23.13 3.68 -2.78
C LYS A 191 23.19 3.02 -4.17
N SER A 192 22.07 2.90 -4.87
CA SER A 192 21.98 2.26 -6.18
C SER A 192 21.31 3.15 -7.23
N PRO A 193 21.73 3.07 -8.50
CA PRO A 193 21.02 3.70 -9.59
C PRO A 193 19.67 3.00 -9.83
N GLY A 194 18.65 3.78 -10.17
CA GLY A 194 17.35 3.26 -10.52
C GLY A 194 16.38 4.37 -10.86
N PHE A 195 15.28 4.01 -11.50
CA PHE A 195 14.22 4.94 -11.86
C PHE A 195 12.88 4.21 -11.89
N GLY A 196 11.80 4.95 -11.71
CA GLY A 196 10.46 4.40 -11.74
C GLY A 196 9.42 5.50 -11.82
N ILE A 197 8.21 5.11 -12.14
CA ILE A 197 7.09 6.01 -12.25
C ILE A 197 5.87 5.40 -11.57
N THR A 198 5.16 6.24 -10.83
CA THR A 198 3.91 5.89 -10.17
C THR A 198 2.86 6.87 -10.66
N LEU A 199 1.80 6.35 -11.25
CA LEU A 199 0.68 7.09 -11.80
C LEU A 199 -0.56 6.78 -10.95
N ILE A 200 -1.35 7.81 -10.66
CA ILE A 200 -2.51 7.75 -9.79
C ILE A 200 -3.69 8.39 -10.49
N ALA A 201 -4.77 7.63 -10.68
CA ALA A 201 -6.05 8.15 -11.11
C ALA A 201 -6.86 8.53 -9.87
N GLU A 202 -7.23 9.80 -9.78
CA GLU A 202 -8.11 10.30 -8.72
C GLU A 202 -9.54 10.35 -9.26
N THR A 203 -10.48 9.81 -8.49
CA THR A 203 -11.89 9.80 -8.88
C THR A 203 -12.71 10.90 -8.20
N THR A 204 -13.94 11.11 -8.67
CA THR A 204 -14.88 12.08 -8.09
C THR A 204 -15.30 11.74 -6.66
N THR A 205 -15.23 10.47 -6.25
CA THR A 205 -15.58 10.02 -4.88
C THR A 205 -14.35 9.86 -3.98
N GLY A 206 -13.19 10.34 -4.42
CA GLY A 206 -11.94 10.32 -3.66
C GLY A 206 -11.27 8.95 -3.61
N VAL A 207 -11.47 8.10 -4.63
CA VAL A 207 -10.68 6.87 -4.81
C VAL A 207 -9.41 7.19 -5.55
N PHE A 208 -8.34 6.51 -5.17
CA PHE A 208 -7.02 6.62 -5.78
C PHE A 208 -6.61 5.24 -6.27
N LEU A 209 -6.64 5.07 -7.59
CA LEU A 209 -6.20 3.86 -8.28
C LEU A 209 -4.81 4.10 -8.85
N SER A 210 -3.94 3.09 -8.86
CA SER A 210 -2.53 3.32 -9.19
C SER A 210 -1.93 2.26 -10.12
N GLY A 211 -1.06 2.75 -11.00
CA GLY A 211 -0.19 1.94 -11.85
C GLY A 211 1.25 2.36 -11.65
N GLU A 212 2.14 1.39 -11.46
CA GLU A 212 3.57 1.67 -11.29
C GLU A 212 4.45 0.70 -12.07
N ALA A 213 5.62 1.20 -12.45
CA ALA A 213 6.70 0.41 -13.01
C ALA A 213 8.04 0.99 -12.55
N CYS A 214 9.01 0.12 -12.34
CA CYS A 214 10.34 0.47 -11.86
C CYS A 214 11.39 -0.29 -12.67
N SER A 215 12.57 0.30 -12.80
CA SER A 215 13.70 -0.34 -13.48
C SER A 215 14.06 -1.66 -12.79
N PRO A 216 14.16 -2.78 -13.54
CA PRO A 216 14.58 -4.05 -12.98
C PRO A 216 16.03 -3.98 -12.49
N LEU A 217 16.42 -4.97 -11.67
CA LEU A 217 17.80 -5.15 -11.25
C LEU A 217 18.70 -5.34 -12.49
N MET A 218 19.70 -4.47 -12.65
CA MET A 218 20.73 -4.68 -13.67
C MET A 218 21.61 -5.84 -13.24
N SER A 219 21.41 -7.00 -13.84
CA SER A 219 22.34 -8.14 -13.78
C SER A 219 23.39 -8.01 -14.89
N THR A 220 24.56 -8.60 -14.66
CA THR A 220 25.63 -8.67 -15.67
C THR A 220 25.11 -9.38 -16.93
N GLY A 221 25.00 -8.63 -18.04
CA GLY A 221 24.50 -9.15 -19.33
C GLY A 221 23.03 -8.82 -19.64
N SER A 222 22.30 -8.18 -18.72
CA SER A 222 20.95 -7.67 -19.01
C SER A 222 21.00 -6.40 -19.86
N LEU A 223 20.06 -6.28 -20.80
CA LEU A 223 19.89 -5.04 -21.57
C LEU A 223 19.46 -3.91 -20.62
N PRO A 224 19.96 -2.67 -20.82
CA PRO A 224 19.51 -1.53 -20.05
C PRO A 224 17.99 -1.35 -20.21
N ALA A 225 17.31 -1.10 -19.10
CA ALA A 225 15.89 -0.81 -19.14
C ALA A 225 15.64 0.51 -19.89
N VAL A 226 14.66 0.52 -20.79
CA VAL A 226 14.28 1.68 -21.59
C VAL A 226 13.25 2.50 -20.81
N PRO A 227 13.52 3.79 -20.50
CA PRO A 227 12.61 4.63 -19.74
C PRO A 227 11.20 4.74 -20.34
N GLU A 228 11.09 4.82 -21.66
CA GLU A 228 9.82 4.92 -22.38
C GLU A 228 8.96 3.68 -22.18
N ASP A 229 9.57 2.49 -22.18
CA ASP A 229 8.87 1.23 -21.93
C ASP A 229 8.32 1.20 -20.50
N ILE A 230 9.09 1.67 -19.51
CA ILE A 230 8.63 1.77 -18.11
C ILE A 230 7.46 2.76 -17.99
N GLY A 231 7.54 3.91 -18.66
CA GLY A 231 6.47 4.90 -18.71
C GLY A 231 5.18 4.33 -19.28
N THR A 232 5.30 3.60 -20.39
CA THR A 232 4.19 2.93 -21.09
C THR A 232 3.59 1.79 -20.25
N GLU A 233 4.44 0.96 -19.64
CA GLU A 233 4.03 -0.14 -18.76
C GLU A 233 3.22 0.37 -17.57
N ALA A 234 3.68 1.44 -16.90
CA ALA A 234 2.95 2.01 -15.78
C ALA A 234 1.60 2.60 -16.20
N ALA A 235 1.53 3.20 -17.39
CA ALA A 235 0.28 3.73 -17.94
C ALA A 235 -0.72 2.60 -18.24
N HIS A 236 -0.28 1.49 -18.86
CA HIS A 236 -1.13 0.32 -19.07
C HIS A 236 -1.61 -0.30 -17.76
N LYS A 237 -0.72 -0.48 -16.78
CA LYS A 237 -1.11 -0.98 -15.44
C LYS A 237 -2.14 -0.06 -14.75
N LEU A 238 -2.03 1.25 -14.92
CA LEU A 238 -3.03 2.18 -14.39
C LEU A 238 -4.38 2.00 -15.10
N LEU A 239 -4.38 1.87 -16.43
CA LEU A 239 -5.61 1.63 -17.20
C LEU A 239 -6.27 0.30 -16.84
N ASP A 240 -5.48 -0.76 -16.63
CA ASP A 240 -5.98 -2.06 -16.15
C ASP A 240 -6.66 -1.92 -14.78
N GLU A 241 -6.06 -1.14 -13.87
CA GLU A 241 -6.63 -0.91 -12.55
C GLU A 241 -7.92 -0.06 -12.60
N ILE A 242 -7.96 0.95 -13.48
CA ILE A 242 -9.17 1.74 -13.75
C ILE A 242 -10.26 0.84 -14.34
N TYR A 243 -9.91 -0.07 -15.25
CA TYR A 243 -10.85 -1.00 -15.88
C TYR A 243 -11.49 -1.95 -14.85
N ARG A 244 -10.71 -2.43 -13.87
CA ARG A 244 -11.22 -3.22 -12.73
C ARG A 244 -12.19 -2.42 -11.85
N ASN A 245 -12.07 -1.10 -11.84
CA ASN A 245 -13.02 -0.14 -11.25
C ASN A 245 -13.37 -0.43 -9.77
N GLY A 246 -12.39 -0.88 -8.96
CA GLY A 246 -12.59 -1.08 -7.52
C GLY A 246 -12.62 0.25 -6.74
N CYS A 247 -13.22 0.27 -5.55
CA CYS A 247 -13.11 1.43 -4.64
C CYS A 247 -11.77 1.49 -3.87
N VAL A 248 -10.88 0.53 -4.11
CA VAL A 248 -9.52 0.45 -3.58
C VAL A 248 -8.62 -0.18 -4.63
N ASP A 249 -7.37 0.25 -4.67
CA ASP A 249 -6.30 -0.33 -5.47
C ASP A 249 -6.04 -1.79 -5.07
N SER A 250 -5.84 -2.67 -6.07
CA SER A 250 -5.78 -4.13 -5.91
C SER A 250 -4.83 -4.65 -4.81
N PRO A 251 -3.60 -4.11 -4.65
CA PRO A 251 -2.68 -4.58 -3.60
C PRO A 251 -3.19 -4.32 -2.17
N PHE A 252 -4.08 -3.35 -1.97
CA PHE A 252 -4.54 -2.93 -0.64
C PHE A 252 -5.91 -3.49 -0.27
N GLN A 253 -6.48 -4.41 -1.07
CA GLN A 253 -7.76 -5.06 -0.77
C GLN A 253 -7.77 -5.77 0.59
N SER A 254 -6.68 -6.48 0.93
CA SER A 254 -6.49 -7.20 2.21
C SER A 254 -6.58 -6.24 3.40
N MET A 255 -5.94 -5.07 3.29
CA MET A 255 -5.97 -4.04 4.32
C MET A 255 -7.39 -3.56 4.61
N ILE A 256 -8.21 -3.37 3.57
CA ILE A 256 -9.63 -2.99 3.74
C ILE A 256 -10.42 -4.08 4.45
N ALA A 257 -10.21 -5.34 4.06
CA ALA A 257 -10.87 -6.47 4.70
C ALA A 257 -10.53 -6.55 6.20
N LEU A 258 -9.28 -6.28 6.58
CA LEU A 258 -8.84 -6.24 7.97
C LEU A 258 -9.59 -5.16 8.76
N PHE A 259 -9.69 -3.94 8.22
CA PHE A 259 -10.36 -2.86 8.93
C PHE A 259 -11.88 -3.01 8.99
N MET A 260 -12.50 -3.62 7.98
CA MET A 260 -13.91 -4.03 8.06
C MET A 260 -14.12 -5.09 9.14
N ALA A 261 -13.20 -6.06 9.26
CA ALA A 261 -13.25 -7.11 10.26
C ALA A 261 -13.11 -6.58 11.69
N LEU A 262 -12.13 -5.70 11.91
CA LEU A 262 -11.86 -5.06 13.21
C LEU A 262 -12.78 -3.85 13.50
N GLY A 263 -13.78 -3.59 12.66
CA GLY A 263 -14.76 -2.54 12.86
C GLY A 263 -15.68 -2.77 14.06
N LYS A 264 -16.54 -1.77 14.31
CA LYS A 264 -17.67 -1.89 15.24
C LYS A 264 -18.63 -3.00 14.77
N ARG A 265 -19.51 -3.47 15.67
CA ARG A 265 -20.58 -4.43 15.35
C ARG A 265 -21.69 -3.77 14.52
N ASP A 266 -21.32 -3.38 13.32
CA ASP A 266 -22.17 -2.68 12.36
C ASP A 266 -21.80 -3.15 10.94
N VAL A 267 -22.73 -2.98 10.01
CA VAL A 267 -22.60 -3.48 8.65
C VAL A 267 -21.70 -2.54 7.84
N SER A 268 -20.53 -3.03 7.45
CA SER A 268 -19.66 -2.40 6.47
C SER A 268 -19.91 -2.98 5.08
N LYS A 269 -19.94 -2.12 4.06
CA LYS A 269 -20.08 -2.50 2.66
C LYS A 269 -18.97 -1.84 1.85
N PHE A 270 -18.20 -2.62 1.11
CA PHE A 270 -17.11 -2.10 0.31
C PHE A 270 -17.05 -2.79 -1.05
N THR A 271 -17.04 -2.04 -2.15
CA THR A 271 -16.92 -2.61 -3.49
C THR A 271 -15.45 -2.62 -3.92
N VAL A 272 -14.93 -3.79 -4.21
CA VAL A 272 -13.55 -3.99 -4.71
C VAL A 272 -13.60 -4.43 -6.16
N GLY A 273 -12.46 -4.34 -6.85
CA GLY A 273 -12.28 -4.99 -8.15
C GLY A 273 -12.27 -6.52 -8.01
N PRO A 274 -11.81 -7.26 -9.04
CA PRO A 274 -11.62 -8.70 -8.94
C PRO A 274 -10.76 -9.05 -7.71
N LEU A 275 -11.13 -10.12 -7.01
CA LEU A 275 -10.41 -10.54 -5.81
C LEU A 275 -9.00 -11.03 -6.19
N THR A 276 -7.99 -10.42 -5.60
CA THR A 276 -6.60 -10.89 -5.75
C THR A 276 -6.37 -12.19 -5.00
N ASN A 277 -5.37 -12.97 -5.40
CA ASN A 277 -4.98 -14.20 -4.68
C ASN A 277 -4.67 -13.94 -3.20
N SER A 278 -3.99 -12.83 -2.91
CA SER A 278 -3.69 -12.40 -1.54
C SER A 278 -4.96 -12.10 -0.75
N MET A 279 -5.94 -11.41 -1.36
CA MET A 279 -7.23 -11.13 -0.73
C MET A 279 -8.03 -12.41 -0.46
N ILE A 280 -8.06 -13.36 -1.40
CA ILE A 280 -8.75 -14.64 -1.22
C ILE A 280 -8.16 -15.42 -0.03
N GLN A 281 -6.82 -15.51 0.04
CA GLN A 281 -6.18 -16.17 1.18
C GLN A 281 -6.47 -15.43 2.49
N PHE A 282 -6.38 -14.10 2.48
CA PHE A 282 -6.63 -13.30 3.67
C PHE A 282 -8.05 -13.41 4.20
N LEU A 283 -9.07 -13.54 3.33
CA LEU A 283 -10.44 -13.81 3.75
C LEU A 283 -10.59 -15.18 4.45
N ARG A 284 -9.81 -16.20 4.04
CA ARG A 284 -9.76 -17.49 4.74
C ARG A 284 -9.10 -17.35 6.10
N ASP A 285 -8.01 -16.61 6.17
CA ASP A 285 -7.32 -16.34 7.43
C ASP A 285 -8.22 -15.58 8.41
N ILE A 286 -8.98 -14.58 7.94
CA ILE A 286 -9.97 -13.88 8.77
C ILE A 286 -11.01 -14.84 9.35
N ARG A 287 -11.52 -15.77 8.55
CA ARG A 287 -12.47 -16.79 9.03
C ARG A 287 -11.84 -17.66 10.11
N ASP A 288 -10.60 -18.11 9.91
CA ASP A 288 -9.93 -19.03 10.83
C ASP A 288 -9.54 -18.35 12.16
N PHE A 289 -9.13 -17.07 12.11
CA PHE A 289 -8.72 -16.31 13.31
C PHE A 289 -9.87 -15.62 14.05
N PHE A 290 -10.84 -15.05 13.33
CA PHE A 290 -11.93 -14.25 13.92
C PHE A 290 -13.29 -14.96 13.90
N GLY A 291 -13.41 -16.11 13.22
CA GLY A 291 -14.69 -16.82 13.07
C GLY A 291 -15.73 -16.06 12.24
N MET A 292 -15.32 -15.02 11.50
CA MET A 292 -16.21 -14.17 10.74
C MET A 292 -16.13 -14.47 9.24
N MET A 293 -17.24 -14.27 8.53
CA MET A 293 -17.32 -14.48 7.09
C MET A 293 -17.83 -13.23 6.39
N PHE A 294 -17.25 -12.94 5.24
CA PHE A 294 -17.72 -11.90 4.35
C PHE A 294 -18.82 -12.46 3.46
N LYS A 295 -19.91 -11.72 3.30
CA LYS A 295 -20.85 -11.95 2.21
C LYS A 295 -20.27 -11.32 0.95
N ILE A 296 -20.11 -12.13 -0.09
CA ILE A 296 -19.48 -11.76 -1.35
C ILE A 296 -20.55 -11.83 -2.42
N GLU A 297 -20.85 -10.70 -3.05
CA GLU A 297 -21.83 -10.59 -4.12
C GLU A 297 -21.18 -9.90 -5.33
N GLN A 298 -21.62 -10.24 -6.55
CA GLN A 298 -21.23 -9.44 -7.71
C GLN A 298 -21.84 -8.05 -7.57
N ALA A 299 -21.03 -7.01 -7.81
CA ALA A 299 -21.56 -5.66 -7.85
C ALA A 299 -22.45 -5.52 -9.08
N LYS A 300 -23.67 -5.02 -8.89
CA LYS A 300 -24.58 -4.69 -9.98
C LYS A 300 -24.41 -3.21 -10.31
N ASP A 301 -24.23 -2.87 -11.58
CA ASP A 301 -24.36 -1.49 -12.03
C ASP A 301 -25.84 -1.16 -12.15
N GLU A 302 -26.27 -0.05 -11.52
CA GLU A 302 -27.67 0.43 -11.62
C GLU A 302 -27.99 0.99 -13.01
N ASP A 303 -26.96 1.37 -13.79
CA ASP A 303 -27.08 2.03 -15.09
C ASP A 303 -26.95 1.08 -16.31
N ASP A 304 -26.45 -0.15 -16.12
CA ASP A 304 -26.19 -1.11 -17.21
C ASP A 304 -26.22 -2.56 -16.71
N GLU A 305 -27.41 -3.18 -16.71
CA GLU A 305 -27.62 -4.56 -16.22
C GLU A 305 -26.86 -5.62 -17.04
N ASP A 306 -26.46 -5.30 -18.28
CA ASP A 306 -25.77 -6.20 -19.20
C ASP A 306 -24.23 -6.12 -19.10
N ALA A 307 -23.70 -5.10 -18.42
CA ALA A 307 -22.27 -4.94 -18.20
C ALA A 307 -21.80 -5.86 -17.06
N VAL A 308 -21.37 -7.08 -17.39
CA VAL A 308 -20.71 -7.99 -16.43
C VAL A 308 -19.35 -7.41 -16.05
N ARG A 309 -19.32 -6.55 -15.04
CA ARG A 309 -18.08 -6.13 -14.40
C ARG A 309 -17.69 -7.15 -13.34
N GLU A 310 -16.41 -7.50 -13.29
CA GLU A 310 -15.85 -8.43 -12.30
C GLU A 310 -15.71 -7.82 -10.89
N GLN A 311 -16.42 -6.72 -10.63
CA GLN A 311 -16.46 -6.06 -9.33
C GLN A 311 -17.21 -6.91 -8.31
N VAL A 312 -16.77 -6.81 -7.07
CA VAL A 312 -17.27 -7.60 -5.97
C VAL A 312 -17.66 -6.70 -4.81
N LEU A 313 -18.93 -6.79 -4.40
CA LEU A 313 -19.42 -6.18 -3.18
C LEU A 313 -19.11 -7.09 -1.99
N LEU A 314 -18.28 -6.57 -1.08
CA LEU A 314 -17.99 -7.20 0.20
C LEU A 314 -18.88 -6.60 1.28
N THR A 315 -19.61 -7.44 1.99
CA THR A 315 -20.39 -7.05 3.17
C THR A 315 -19.92 -7.84 4.37
N ALA A 316 -19.61 -7.16 5.47
CA ALA A 316 -19.25 -7.80 6.73
C ALA A 316 -19.78 -7.02 7.93
N VAL A 317 -19.99 -7.73 9.03
CA VAL A 317 -20.24 -7.14 10.35
C VAL A 317 -18.94 -7.25 11.14
N GLY A 318 -18.40 -6.11 11.58
CA GLY A 318 -17.16 -6.10 12.36
C GLY A 318 -17.32 -6.82 13.70
N ILE A 319 -16.22 -7.35 14.24
CA ILE A 319 -16.25 -8.12 15.50
C ILE A 319 -16.51 -7.24 16.74
N GLY A 320 -16.48 -5.92 16.58
CA GLY A 320 -16.56 -4.95 17.68
C GLY A 320 -15.22 -4.79 18.38
N TYR A 321 -14.11 -4.86 17.65
CA TYR A 321 -12.79 -4.70 18.24
C TYR A 321 -12.62 -3.28 18.78
N SER A 322 -12.22 -3.20 20.05
CA SER A 322 -11.83 -1.96 20.70
C SER A 322 -10.38 -2.11 21.15
N ASN A 323 -9.59 -1.05 20.95
CA ASN A 323 -8.18 -1.03 21.29
C ASN A 323 -8.00 -1.28 22.80
N LEU A 324 -7.45 -2.45 23.12
CA LEU A 324 -7.23 -2.93 24.49
C LEU A 324 -6.35 -1.99 25.33
N SER A 325 -5.52 -1.18 24.66
CA SER A 325 -4.53 -0.32 25.30
C SER A 325 -5.06 1.07 25.66
N LYS A 326 -6.22 1.48 25.14
CA LYS A 326 -6.82 2.79 25.39
C LYS A 326 -7.90 2.64 26.48
N LYS A 327 -7.66 3.23 27.65
CA LYS A 327 -8.66 3.22 28.73
C LYS A 327 -9.89 4.03 28.30
N HIS A 328 -11.07 3.45 28.48
CA HIS A 328 -12.32 4.22 28.47
C HIS A 328 -12.30 5.13 29.69
N PHE A 329 -12.25 6.44 29.45
CA PHE A 329 -12.59 7.44 30.46
C PHE A 329 -14.07 7.78 30.32
#